data_AF-A0AAE5H7R1-F1
#
_entry.id   AF-A0AAE5H7R1-F1
#
_cell.length_a   1.000
_cell.length_b   1.000
_cell.length_c   1.000
_cell.angle_alpha   90.00
_cell.angle_beta   90.00
_cell.angle_gamma   90.00
#
_symmetry.space_group_name_H-M   'P 1'
#
loop_
_entity.id
_entity.type
_entity.pdbx_description
1 polymer ?
#
loop_
_entity_poly.entity_id
_entity_poly.type
_entity_poly.pdbx_seq_one_letter_code
_entity_poly.pdbx_strand_id
1 'polypeptide(L)' 'MSNDVNIVLEEIKMAPKVRSGNDLVVVLSSNAVKLSTERFNEAVEYIWECKLVKILKVERRGIYIAKIYVDVTT' A
#
# COMPACT_ATOMS: atom_id res chain seq x y z
N MET A 1 7.88 7.94 -13.21
CA MET A 1 7.24 7.10 -12.18
C MET A 1 8.36 6.40 -11.42
N SER A 2 8.47 6.59 -10.10
CA SER A 2 9.56 5.97 -9.32
C SER A 2 9.43 4.45 -9.35
N ASN A 3 10.57 3.74 -9.41
CA ASN A 3 10.60 2.26 -9.39
C ASN A 3 9.83 1.69 -8.18
N ASP A 4 9.86 2.41 -7.05
CA ASP A 4 9.24 1.98 -5.79
C ASP A 4 7.72 2.04 -5.83
N VAL A 5 7.16 3.05 -6.49
CA VAL A 5 5.72 3.17 -6.72
C VAL A 5 5.21 1.98 -7.52
N ASN A 6 5.93 1.60 -8.58
CA ASN A 6 5.57 0.44 -9.39
C ASN A 6 5.63 -0.85 -8.59
N ILE A 7 6.69 -1.05 -7.78
CA ILE A 7 6.83 -2.21 -6.90
C ILE A 7 5.62 -2.31 -5.96
N VAL A 8 5.24 -1.22 -5.30
CA VAL A 8 4.09 -1.21 -4.38
C VAL A 8 2.79 -1.52 -5.12
N LEU A 9 2.56 -0.95 -6.30
CA LEU A 9 1.33 -1.19 -7.07
C LEU A 9 1.24 -2.64 -7.59
N GLU A 10 2.35 -3.24 -8.04
CA GLU A 10 2.37 -4.64 -8.46
C GLU A 10 2.15 -5.58 -7.28
N GLU A 11 2.76 -5.30 -6.13
CA GLU A 11 2.53 -6.09 -4.91
C GLU A 11 1.09 -5.99 -4.40
N ILE A 12 0.40 -4.86 -4.55
CA ILE A 12 -1.04 -4.76 -4.24
C ILE A 12 -1.85 -5.74 -5.10
N LYS A 13 -1.48 -5.95 -6.36
CA LYS A 13 -2.20 -6.87 -7.28
C LYS A 13 -1.94 -8.33 -6.94
N MET A 14 -0.74 -8.65 -6.47
CA MET A 14 -0.32 -10.03 -6.17
C MET A 14 -0.62 -10.47 -4.74
N ALA A 15 -0.74 -9.53 -3.80
CA ALA A 15 -0.95 -9.84 -2.40
C ALA A 15 -2.30 -10.55 -2.15
N PRO A 16 -2.36 -11.48 -1.18
CA PRO A 16 -3.60 -12.13 -0.78
C PRO A 16 -4.68 -11.11 -0.40
N LYS A 17 -5.87 -11.30 -0.96
CA LYS A 17 -7.04 -10.47 -0.68
C LYS A 17 -7.77 -11.00 0.55
N VAL A 18 -8.05 -10.12 1.49
CA VAL A 18 -8.84 -10.43 2.70
C VAL A 18 -10.23 -9.84 2.52
N ARG A 19 -11.25 -10.65 2.79
CA ARG A 19 -12.64 -10.15 2.76
C ARG A 19 -12.93 -9.39 4.04
N SER A 20 -13.44 -8.17 3.93
CA SER A 20 -13.84 -7.33 5.05
C SER A 20 -15.25 -6.80 4.79
N GLY A 21 -16.25 -7.52 5.29
CA GLY A 21 -17.65 -7.26 4.93
C GLY A 21 -17.90 -7.53 3.44
N ASN A 22 -18.39 -6.52 2.73
CA ASN A 22 -18.60 -6.57 1.28
C ASN A 22 -17.35 -6.21 0.47
N ASP A 23 -16.31 -5.67 1.12
CA ASP A 23 -15.11 -5.18 0.45
C ASP A 23 -14.02 -6.28 0.38
N LEU A 24 -13.20 -6.20 -0.66
CA LEU A 24 -11.94 -6.94 -0.77
C LEU A 24 -10.79 -6.00 -0.44
N VAL A 25 -10.03 -6.33 0.59
CA VAL A 25 -8.95 -5.50 1.11
C VAL A 25 -7.62 -6.22 0.97
N VAL A 26 -6.62 -5.51 0.45
CA VAL A 26 -5.23 -5.93 0.48
C VAL A 26 -4.52 -5.22 1.61
N VAL A 27 -3.76 -5.98 2.39
CA VAL A 27 -2.92 -5.45 3.47
C VAL A 27 -1.47 -5.58 3.05
N LEU A 28 -0.76 -4.46 2.95
CA LEU A 28 0.61 -4.42 2.47
C LEU A 28 1.50 -3.65 3.44
N SER A 29 2.71 -4.16 3.69
CA SER A 29 3.68 -3.51 4.58
C SER A 29 5.02 -3.31 3.88
N SER A 30 5.85 -2.40 4.40
CA SER A 30 7.21 -2.16 3.89
C SER A 30 8.04 -3.44 3.79
N ASN A 31 7.88 -4.34 4.77
CA ASN A 31 8.56 -5.63 4.79
C ASN A 31 8.11 -6.55 3.64
N ALA A 32 6.81 -6.55 3.30
CA ALA A 32 6.27 -7.40 2.24
C ALA A 32 6.82 -7.01 0.86
N VAL A 33 6.96 -5.70 0.62
CA VAL A 33 7.49 -5.15 -0.64
C VAL A 33 9.01 -5.07 -0.70
N LYS A 34 9.73 -5.55 0.32
CA LYS A 34 11.20 -5.50 0.44
C LYS A 34 11.79 -4.08 0.27
N LEU A 35 11.05 -3.05 0.70
CA LEU A 35 11.51 -1.66 0.71
C LEU A 35 11.88 -1.25 2.15
N SER A 36 12.79 -0.28 2.27
CA SER A 36 12.96 0.42 3.55
C SER A 36 11.66 1.14 3.93
N THR A 37 11.43 1.38 5.22
CA THR A 37 10.20 2.05 5.68
C THR A 37 10.08 3.47 5.11
N GLU A 38 11.21 4.16 4.92
CA GLU A 38 11.27 5.48 4.28
C GLU A 38 10.87 5.43 2.79
N ARG A 39 11.47 4.54 1.99
CA ARG A 39 11.13 4.38 0.58
C ARG A 39 9.68 3.92 0.37
N PHE A 40 9.21 3.05 1.25
CA PHE A 40 7.80 2.65 1.27
C PHE A 40 6.89 3.84 1.60
N ASN A 41 7.26 4.68 2.57
CA ASN A 41 6.51 5.89 2.91
C ASN A 41 6.37 6.82 1.71
N GLU A 42 7.48 7.19 1.07
CA GLU A 42 7.48 8.08 -0.09
C GLU A 42 6.63 7.53 -1.24
N ALA A 43 6.76 6.23 -1.53
CA ALA A 43 5.95 5.58 -2.56
C ALA A 43 4.45 5.61 -2.23
N VAL A 44 4.09 5.33 -0.97
CA VAL A 44 2.70 5.34 -0.53
C VAL A 44 2.11 6.75 -0.51
N GLU A 45 2.85 7.76 -0.05
CA GLU A 45 2.42 9.16 -0.08
C GLU A 45 2.11 9.59 -1.50
N TYR A 46 3.00 9.29 -2.46
CA TYR A 46 2.76 9.57 -3.87
C TYR A 46 1.51 8.86 -4.41
N ILE A 47 1.35 7.56 -4.10
CA ILE A 47 0.17 6.77 -4.51
C ILE A 47 -1.13 7.40 -3.96
N TRP A 48 -1.09 7.89 -2.72
CA TRP A 48 -2.24 8.53 -2.08
C TRP A 48 -2.56 9.87 -2.75
N GLU A 49 -1.58 10.76 -2.87
CA GLU A 49 -1.75 12.09 -3.47
C GLU A 49 -2.29 12.01 -4.90
N CYS A 50 -1.76 11.06 -5.67
CA CYS A 50 -2.18 10.82 -7.05
C CYS A 50 -3.44 9.95 -7.17
N LYS A 51 -4.02 9.49 -6.05
CA LYS A 51 -5.22 8.65 -5.98
C LYS A 51 -5.15 7.41 -6.88
N LEU A 52 -3.98 6.80 -6.99
CA LEU A 52 -3.74 5.66 -7.89
C LEU A 52 -4.49 4.39 -7.42
N VAL A 53 -4.69 4.26 -6.11
CA VAL A 53 -5.54 3.24 -5.48
C VAL A 53 -6.27 3.86 -4.29
N LYS A 54 -7.38 3.24 -3.87
CA LYS A 54 -8.13 3.67 -2.70
C LYS A 54 -7.52 3.09 -1.42
N ILE A 55 -6.71 3.91 -0.73
CA ILE A 55 -6.16 3.57 0.59
C ILE A 55 -7.23 3.84 1.65
N LEU A 56 -7.61 2.80 2.38
CA LEU A 56 -8.63 2.83 3.44
C LEU A 56 -8.04 3.23 4.80
N LYS A 57 -6.84 2.72 5.10
CA LYS A 57 -6.16 2.92 6.37
C LYS A 57 -4.65 2.84 6.16
N VAL A 58 -3.90 3.58 6.98
CA VAL A 58 -2.45 3.43 7.12
C VAL A 58 -2.06 3.20 8.56
N GLU A 59 -1.01 2.42 8.78
CA GLU A 59 -0.33 2.27 10.06
C GLU A 59 1.06 2.86 9.94
N ARG A 60 1.41 3.72 10.90
CA ARG A 60 2.69 4.41 10.94
C ARG A 60 3.60 3.81 12.01
N ARG A 61 4.91 3.86 11.76
CA ARG A 61 5.96 3.62 12.74
C ARG A 61 6.77 4.91 12.85
N GLY A 62 6.50 5.70 13.89
CA GLY A 62 6.98 7.08 13.98
C GLY A 62 6.33 7.95 12.90
N ILE A 63 7.13 8.68 12.13
CA ILE A 63 6.66 9.55 11.05
C ILE A 63 6.32 8.80 9.76
N TYR A 64 6.85 7.58 9.58
CA TYR A 64 6.73 6.85 8.32
C TYR A 64 5.52 5.91 8.31
N ILE A 65 4.83 5.85 7.17
CA ILE A 65 3.87 4.79 6.86
C ILE A 65 4.62 3.47 6.72
N ALA A 66 4.19 2.46 7.47
CA ALA A 66 4.80 1.14 7.49
C ALA A 66 3.85 0.04 6.97
N LYS A 67 2.54 0.31 6.96
CA LYS A 67 1.52 -0.59 6.42
C LYS A 67 0.34 0.19 5.86
N ILE A 68 -0.27 -0.34 4.81
CA ILE A 68 -1.46 0.20 4.16
C ILE A 68 -2.54 -0.88 4.02
N TYR A 69 -3.79 -0.42 3.98
CA TYR A 69 -4.97 -1.21 3.69
C TYR A 69 -5.62 -0.62 2.44
N VAL A 70 -5.73 -1.41 1.39
CA VAL A 70 -6.15 -0.94 0.06
C VAL A 70 -7.42 -1.65 -0.33
N ASP A 71 -8.42 -0.88 -0.75
CA ASP A 71 -9.63 -1.42 -1.35
C ASP A 71 -9.33 -1.88 -2.78
N VAL A 72 -9.62 -3.14 -3.07
CA VAL A 72 -9.48 -3.77 -4.39
C VAL A 72 -10.80 -4.36 -4.88
N THR A 73 -11.91 -3.88 -4.34
CA THR A 73 -13.26 -4.19 -4.80
C THR A 73 -13.45 -3.51 -6.16
N THR A 74 -13.48 -4.32 -7.22
CA THR A 74 -13.80 -3.89 -8.59
C THR A 74 -15.23 -3.44 -8.74
#